data_AF-A0A3D1FW86-F1
#
_entry.id   AF-A0A3D1FW86-F1
#
_cell.length_a   1.000
_cell.length_b   1.000
_cell.length_c   1.000
_cell.angle_alpha   90.00
_cell.angle_beta   90.00
_cell.angle_gamma   90.00
#
_symmetry.space_group_name_H-M   'P 1'
#
loop_
_entity.id
_entity.type
_entity.pdbx_description
1 polymer ?
#
loop_
_entity_poly.entity_id
_entity_poly.type
_entity_poly.pdbx_seq_one_letter_code
_entity_poly.pdbx_strand_id
1 'polypeptide(L)' 'MAAELYKPFIVRKLIERGIVKTVKSGKKIIDRRDPVVWDILENVMKGHPVLLNRAPTLHRLGIQAFQPKL' A
#
# COMPACT_ATOMS: atom_id res chain seq x y z
N MET A 1 8.09 -2.65 1.23
CA MET A 1 7.95 -1.37 0.49
C MET A 1 6.48 -1.06 0.19
N ALA A 2 5.73 -1.94 -0.46
CA ALA A 2 4.29 -1.73 -0.72
C ALA A 2 3.48 -1.49 0.57
N ALA A 3 3.62 -2.33 1.60
CA ALA A 3 2.90 -2.13 2.87
C ALA A 3 3.14 -0.75 3.53
N GLU A 4 4.32 -0.16 3.33
CA GLU A 4 4.64 1.19 3.84
C GLU A 4 3.97 2.28 3.01
N LEU A 5 4.04 2.19 1.67
CA LEU A 5 3.39 3.15 0.78
C LEU A 5 1.86 3.14 0.94
N TYR A 6 1.29 1.98 1.22
CA TYR A 6 -0.15 1.78 1.36
C TYR A 6 -0.65 1.79 2.82
N LYS A 7 0.20 2.10 3.81
CA LYS A 7 -0.15 2.10 5.26
C LYS A 7 -1.51 2.72 5.59
N PRO A 8 -1.84 3.96 5.17
CA PRO A 8 -3.13 4.57 5.54
C PRO A 8 -4.33 3.81 4.97
N PHE A 9 -4.20 3.25 3.76
CA PHE A 9 -5.26 2.48 3.12
C PHE A 9 -5.47 1.12 3.81
N ILE A 10 -4.39 0.45 4.20
CA ILE A 10 -4.45 -0.81 4.95
C ILE A 10 -5.10 -0.57 6.32
N VAL A 11 -4.69 0.46 7.05
CA VAL A 11 -5.28 0.79 8.36
C VAL A 11 -6.77 1.08 8.23
N ARG A 12 -7.18 1.85 7.23
CA ARG A 12 -8.59 2.10 6.96
C ARG A 12 -9.36 0.80 6.73
N LYS A 13 -8.83 -0.11 5.91
CA LYS A 13 -9.46 -1.42 5.65
C LYS A 13 -9.50 -2.33 6.88
N LEU A 14 -8.49 -2.29 7.74
CA LEU A 14 -8.48 -3.02 9.01
C LEU A 14 -9.58 -2.54 9.97
N ILE A 15 -9.84 -1.22 10.01
CA ILE A 15 -10.93 -0.65 10.81
C ILE A 15 -12.30 -0.97 10.19
N GLU A 16 -12.46 -0.81 8.87
CA GLU A 16 -13.70 -1.15 8.16
C GLU A 16 -14.11 -2.62 8.34
N ARG A 17 -13.13 -3.53 8.41
CA ARG A 17 -13.34 -4.97 8.65
C ARG A 17 -13.50 -5.33 10.14
N GLY A 18 -13.42 -4.36 11.06
CA GLY A 18 -13.55 -4.59 12.50
C GLY A 18 -12.37 -5.33 13.16
N ILE A 19 -11.26 -5.51 12.44
CA ILE A 19 -10.06 -6.22 12.93
C ILE A 19 -9.34 -5.38 13.99
N VAL A 20 -9.37 -4.05 13.83
CA VAL A 20 -8.81 -3.10 14.81
C VAL A 20 -9.80 -1.98 15.09
N LYS A 21 -9.77 -1.46 16.31
CA LYS A 21 -10.62 -0.32 16.73
C LYS A 21 -9.94 1.04 16.58
N THR A 22 -8.61 1.07 16.45
CA THR A 22 -7.83 2.32 16.44
C THR A 22 -6.73 2.30 15.38
N VAL A 23 -6.38 3.49 14.88
CA VAL A 23 -5.26 3.69 13.95
C VAL A 23 -3.94 3.19 14.54
N LYS A 24 -3.71 3.41 15.85
CA LYS A 24 -2.49 2.97 16.54
C LYS A 24 -2.35 1.44 16.55
N SER A 25 -3.45 0.73 16.80
CA SER A 25 -3.47 -0.74 16.73
C SER A 25 -3.23 -1.24 15.30
N GLY A 26 -3.86 -0.60 14.30
CA GLY A 26 -3.63 -0.92 12.88
C GLY A 26 -2.17 -0.77 12.45
N LYS A 27 -1.50 0.32 12.85
CA LYS A 27 -0.06 0.50 12.58
C LYS A 27 0.78 -0.65 13.16
N LYS A 28 0.49 -1.07 14.39
CA LYS A 28 1.20 -2.17 15.07
C LYS A 28 1.07 -3.51 14.34
N ILE A 29 -0.10 -3.81 13.79
CA ILE A 29 -0.35 -5.03 12.98
C ILE A 29 0.50 -4.99 11.69
N ILE A 30 0.55 -3.82 11.03
CA ILE A 30 1.34 -3.64 9.81
C ILE A 30 2.84 -3.79 10.09
N ASP A 31 3.33 -3.17 11.17
CA ASP A 31 4.76 -3.24 11.55
C ASP A 31 5.18 -4.67 11.94
N ARG A 32 4.25 -5.46 12.49
CA ARG A 32 4.43 -6.90 12.79
C ARG A 32 4.36 -7.81 11.56
N ARG A 33 3.88 -7.28 10.43
CA ARG A 33 3.67 -8.03 9.17
C ARG A 33 2.73 -9.22 9.33
N ASP A 34 1.67 -9.05 10.13
CA ASP A 34 0.66 -10.10 10.34
C ASP A 34 0.04 -10.55 8.99
N PRO A 35 -0.31 -11.84 8.82
CA PRO A 35 -0.76 -12.38 7.53
C PRO A 35 -1.92 -11.62 6.88
N VAL A 36 -2.87 -11.14 7.69
CA VAL A 36 -4.05 -10.38 7.25
C VAL A 36 -3.71 -9.10 6.47
N VAL A 37 -2.50 -8.56 6.67
CA VAL A 37 -2.02 -7.37 5.96
C VAL A 37 -1.83 -7.66 4.48
N TRP A 38 -1.37 -8.87 4.11
CA TRP A 38 -1.08 -9.23 2.72
C TRP A 38 -2.36 -9.33 1.89
N ASP A 39 -3.41 -9.96 2.43
CA ASP A 39 -4.71 -10.06 1.77
C ASP A 39 -5.34 -8.67 1.54
N ILE A 40 -5.24 -7.78 2.54
CA ILE A 40 -5.73 -6.41 2.42
C ILE A 40 -4.90 -5.63 1.39
N LEU A 41 -3.58 -5.77 1.45
CA LEU A 41 -2.66 -5.08 0.56
C LEU A 41 -2.90 -5.48 -0.90
N GLU A 42 -3.08 -6.77 -1.20
CA GLU A 42 -3.37 -7.23 -2.56
C GLU A 42 -4.67 -6.62 -3.10
N ASN A 43 -5.71 -6.54 -2.27
CA ASN A 43 -6.98 -5.93 -2.63
C ASN A 43 -6.86 -4.40 -2.83
N VAL A 44 -6.08 -3.73 -2.00
CA VAL A 44 -5.84 -2.28 -2.12
C VAL A 44 -4.98 -1.95 -3.34
N MET A 45 -4.05 -2.81 -3.73
CA MET A 45 -3.18 -2.56 -4.89
C MET A 45 -3.91 -2.73 -6.23
N LYS A 46 -4.95 -3.57 -6.29
CA LYS A 46 -5.75 -3.77 -7.52
C LYS A 46 -6.38 -2.44 -7.95
N GLY A 47 -6.12 -2.04 -9.20
CA GLY A 47 -6.66 -0.81 -9.79
C GLY A 47 -6.01 0.49 -9.30
N HIS A 48 -4.89 0.42 -8.56
CA HIS A 48 -4.15 1.59 -8.08
C HIS A 48 -2.74 1.62 -8.69
N PRO A 49 -2.55 2.24 -9.87
CA PRO A 49 -1.25 2.36 -10.50
C PRO A 49 -0.28 3.17 -9.64
N VAL A 50 1.01 2.82 -9.74
CA VAL A 50 2.13 3.54 -9.13
C VAL A 50 2.98 4.21 -10.21
N LEU A 51 3.56 5.35 -9.88
CA LEU A 51 4.51 6.04 -10.76
C LEU A 51 5.93 5.59 -10.43
N LEU A 52 6.69 5.19 -11.46
CA LEU A 52 8.12 4.94 -11.37
C LEU A 52 8.88 6.05 -12.08
N ASN A 53 10.01 6.46 -11.51
CA ASN A 53 10.89 7.50 -12.05
C ASN A 53 12.36 7.06 -11.93
N ARG A 54 13.20 7.43 -12.89
CA ARG A 54 14.66 7.31 -12.82
C ARG A 54 15.29 8.65 -13.16
N ALA A 55 16.07 9.20 -12.23
CA ALA A 55 16.79 10.46 -12.45
C ALA A 55 18.06 10.24 -13.30
N PRO A 56 18.44 11.21 -14.16
CA PRO A 56 17.72 12.45 -14.50
C PRO A 56 16.54 12.22 -15.47
N THR A 57 15.46 12.98 -15.31
CA THR A 57 14.24 12.88 -16.14
C THR A 57 14.29 13.86 -17.31
N LEU A 58 14.70 13.41 -18.50
CA LEU A 58 14.88 14.27 -19.68
C LEU A 58 13.59 14.57 -20.46
N HIS A 59 12.60 13.67 -20.40
CA HIS A 59 11.34 13.79 -21.13
C HIS A 59 10.23 13.03 -20.42
N ARG A 60 8.98 13.22 -20.86
CA ARG A 60 7.76 12.63 -20.25
C ARG A 60 7.85 11.11 -20.01
N LEU A 61 8.53 10.35 -20.87
CA LEU A 61 8.64 8.89 -20.71
C LEU A 61 9.58 8.45 -19.56
N GLY A 62 10.27 9.39 -18.90
CA GLY A 62 11.09 9.07 -17.72
C GLY A 62 10.26 8.84 -16.44
N ILE A 63 8.96 9.19 -16.47
CA ILE A 63 7.98 8.87 -15.43
C ILE A 63 6.84 8.11 -16.09
N GLN A 64 6.55 6.91 -15.61
CA GLN A 64 5.49 6.07 -16.17
C GLN A 64 4.67 5.41 -15.07
N ALA A 65 3.39 5.18 -15.35
CA ALA A 65 2.47 4.49 -14.46
C ALA A 65 2.47 2.99 -14.73
N PHE A 66 2.45 2.19 -13.67
CA PHE A 66 2.41 0.73 -13.73
C PHE A 66 1.41 0.18 -12.72
N GLN A 67 0.73 -0.92 -13.07
CA GLN A 67 -0.05 -1.67 -12.10
C GLN A 67 0.91 -2.48 -11.22
N PRO A 68 1.00 -2.21 -9.91
CA PRO A 68 1.90 -2.96 -9.05
C PRO A 68 1.37 -4.38 -8.80
N LYS A 69 2.29 -5.34 -8.70
CA LYS A 69 2.03 -6.74 -8.34
C LYS A 69 2.89 -7.11 -7.12
N LEU A 70 2.31 -7.85 -6.18
CA LEU A 70 3.01 -8.41 -5.03
C LEU A 70 3.92 -9.57 -5.42
#